data_AF-A0ABD1WPL8-F1
#
_entry.id   AF-A0ABD1WPL8-F1
#
_cell.length_a   1.000
_cell.length_b   1.000
_cell.length_c   1.000
_cell.angle_alpha   90.00
_cell.angle_beta   90.00
_cell.angle_gamma   90.00
#
_symmetry.space_group_name_H-M   'P 1'
#
loop_
_entity.id
_entity.type
_entity.pdbx_description
1 polymer ?
#
loop_
_entity_poly.entity_id
_entity_poly.type
_entity_poly.pdbx_seq_one_letter_code
_entity_poly.pdbx_strand_id
1 'polypeptide(L)'
;MDLNQEQFTTSTDTNMATKNKEPLSSAMKRTNEWISSQEIPSDVTVNAGGVSFSLHKFPLISKCGYLRKLVLESADSDLSIVEIPDVPGGAPAIELAAKFCYGINFEISIDNIAMLRCVAEYLEMTEDYAVGNLVSRTEAYVNEVTLKSLSGAVAVLHSSEDLLPIAEEVKLVSRCIDTIAFVACKDSEFCTPRRAEGGTNNLISSTAPNAKPLVDWWAEDLTVLRIDFFQRVLIAMTARGYKQYALGPLLMLYAQKSLRGLVRSHP
;
A
#
# COMPACT_ATOMS: atom_id res chain seq x y z
N MET A 1 -55.35 -25.57 -51.30
CA MET A 1 -54.12 -25.77 -52.08
C MET A 1 -53.11 -24.78 -51.55
N ASP A 2 -52.04 -25.10 -50.84
CA ASP A 2 -51.60 -26.25 -50.06
C ASP A 2 -50.48 -25.71 -49.15
N LEU A 3 -50.12 -26.50 -48.14
CA LEU A 3 -49.15 -26.24 -47.08
C LEU A 3 -47.72 -25.90 -47.59
N ASN A 4 -46.95 -25.08 -46.85
CA ASN A 4 -45.87 -25.59 -45.99
C ASN A 4 -45.08 -24.48 -45.28
N GLN A 5 -44.63 -24.83 -44.07
CA GLN A 5 -43.79 -24.12 -43.14
C GLN A 5 -42.43 -24.84 -43.10
N GLU A 6 -41.29 -24.12 -43.12
CA GLU A 6 -40.03 -24.53 -42.45
C GLU A 6 -38.94 -23.43 -42.52
N GLN A 7 -38.70 -22.80 -41.37
CA GLN A 7 -37.43 -22.61 -40.63
C GLN A 7 -36.04 -22.34 -41.28
N PHE A 8 -35.32 -21.43 -40.60
CA PHE A 8 -33.86 -21.36 -40.29
C PHE A 8 -32.92 -20.32 -40.98
N THR A 9 -32.39 -19.46 -40.09
CA THR A 9 -31.00 -18.95 -39.94
C THR A 9 -30.44 -17.72 -40.67
N THR A 10 -30.02 -16.75 -39.81
CA THR A 10 -28.76 -15.94 -39.77
C THR A 10 -28.46 -15.01 -40.96
N SER A 11 -27.98 -13.78 -40.81
CA SER A 11 -27.16 -13.18 -39.75
C SER A 11 -27.16 -11.66 -39.99
N THR A 12 -27.43 -10.86 -38.97
CA THR A 12 -27.19 -9.41 -38.99
C THR A 12 -25.93 -9.16 -38.16
N ASP A 13 -24.82 -8.91 -38.84
CA ASP A 13 -23.58 -8.44 -38.24
C ASP A 13 -23.80 -7.06 -37.64
N THR A 14 -23.66 -6.95 -36.32
CA THR A 14 -23.37 -5.67 -35.67
C THR A 14 -22.24 -5.88 -34.67
N ASN A 15 -21.08 -5.35 -35.06
CA ASN A 15 -19.85 -5.25 -34.28
C ASN A 15 -20.13 -4.68 -32.89
N MET A 16 -19.97 -5.52 -31.87
CA MET A 16 -19.91 -5.09 -30.48
C MET A 16 -18.47 -4.71 -30.15
N ALA A 17 -18.25 -3.44 -29.82
CA ALA A 17 -17.00 -2.94 -29.29
C ALA A 17 -16.65 -3.69 -28.00
N THR A 18 -15.61 -4.51 -28.05
CA THR A 18 -15.00 -5.17 -26.90
C THR A 18 -14.37 -4.12 -26.00
N LYS A 19 -15.08 -3.72 -24.93
CA LYS A 19 -14.44 -3.10 -23.76
C LYS A 19 -13.60 -4.18 -23.09
N ASN A 20 -12.27 -3.97 -23.09
CA ASN A 20 -11.32 -4.75 -22.31
C ASN A 20 -11.72 -4.69 -20.83
N LYS A 21 -12.40 -5.72 -20.33
CA LYS A 21 -12.54 -5.97 -18.89
C LYS A 21 -11.34 -6.79 -18.47
N GLU A 22 -10.44 -6.18 -17.70
CA GLU A 22 -9.43 -6.94 -16.98
C GLU A 22 -10.12 -8.03 -16.13
N PRO A 23 -9.60 -9.26 -16.10
CA PRO A 23 -10.23 -10.33 -15.35
C PRO A 23 -10.11 -10.06 -13.86
N LEU A 24 -11.27 -9.95 -13.20
CA LEU A 24 -11.40 -9.84 -11.76
C LEU A 24 -10.55 -10.93 -11.07
N SER A 25 -9.74 -10.56 -10.07
CA SER A 25 -8.90 -11.53 -9.35
C SER A 25 -9.75 -12.62 -8.69
N SER A 26 -9.19 -13.82 -8.49
CA SER A 26 -9.92 -14.95 -7.87
C SER A 26 -10.37 -14.65 -6.43
N ALA A 27 -9.71 -13.71 -5.75
CA ALA A 27 -10.11 -13.22 -4.44
C ALA A 27 -11.33 -12.29 -4.54
N MET A 28 -11.32 -11.36 -5.49
CA MET A 28 -12.45 -10.46 -5.75
C MET A 28 -13.72 -11.23 -6.16
N LYS A 29 -13.59 -12.31 -6.93
CA LYS A 29 -14.73 -13.16 -7.32
C LYS A 29 -15.40 -13.78 -6.09
N ARG A 30 -14.61 -14.35 -5.18
CA ARG A 30 -15.11 -14.97 -3.94
C ARG A 30 -15.81 -13.96 -3.03
N THR A 31 -15.28 -12.75 -2.94
CA THR A 31 -15.91 -11.68 -2.15
C THR A 31 -17.26 -11.28 -2.73
N ASN A 32 -17.32 -11.07 -4.05
CA ASN A 32 -18.56 -10.74 -4.74
C ASN A 32 -19.59 -11.88 -4.65
N GLU A 33 -19.16 -13.14 -4.77
CA GLU A 33 -20.01 -14.32 -4.60
C GLU A 33 -20.58 -14.41 -3.18
N TRP A 34 -19.77 -14.17 -2.15
CA TRP A 34 -20.23 -14.17 -0.76
C TRP A 34 -21.22 -13.03 -0.47
N ILE A 35 -20.92 -11.81 -0.94
CA ILE A 35 -21.82 -10.67 -0.76
C ILE A 35 -23.16 -10.92 -1.47
N SER A 36 -23.13 -11.52 -2.66
CA SER A 36 -24.33 -11.88 -3.44
C SER A 36 -25.08 -13.09 -2.88
N SER A 37 -24.45 -13.88 -2.00
CA SER A 37 -25.06 -15.10 -1.43
C SER A 37 -26.09 -14.82 -0.33
N GLN A 38 -26.27 -13.56 0.10
CA GLN A 38 -27.11 -13.22 1.25
C GLN A 38 -28.64 -13.33 1.01
N GLU A 39 -29.11 -13.95 -0.08
CA GLU A 39 -30.54 -14.04 -0.50
C GLU A 39 -31.29 -12.69 -0.60
N ILE A 40 -30.60 -11.58 -0.34
CA ILE A 40 -31.09 -10.20 -0.39
C ILE A 40 -30.44 -9.55 -1.62
N PRO A 41 -31.22 -8.90 -2.51
CA PRO A 41 -30.67 -8.14 -3.62
C PRO A 41 -29.81 -6.95 -3.15
N SER A 42 -28.70 -6.70 -3.85
CA SER A 42 -27.90 -5.50 -3.66
C SER A 42 -28.73 -4.24 -3.93
N ASP A 43 -28.62 -3.22 -3.07
CA ASP A 43 -29.35 -1.94 -3.17
C ASP A 43 -28.44 -0.76 -3.56
N VAL A 44 -27.14 -1.01 -3.77
CA VAL A 44 -26.17 -0.03 -4.28
C VAL A 44 -25.08 -0.69 -5.12
N THR A 45 -24.67 -0.01 -6.18
CA THR A 45 -23.49 -0.34 -6.98
C THR A 45 -22.42 0.71 -6.75
N VAL A 46 -21.25 0.31 -6.24
CA VAL A 46 -20.09 1.19 -6.07
C VAL A 46 -19.14 0.99 -7.24
N ASN A 47 -18.84 2.05 -7.98
CA ASN A 47 -17.87 2.06 -9.07
C ASN A 47 -16.59 2.72 -8.58
N ALA A 48 -15.50 1.95 -8.55
CA ALA A 48 -14.22 2.41 -8.03
C ALA A 48 -13.05 1.68 -8.72
N GLY A 49 -12.03 2.43 -9.13
CA GLY A 49 -10.85 1.85 -9.79
C GLY A 49 -11.19 1.04 -11.06
N GLY A 50 -12.22 1.45 -11.81
CA GLY A 50 -12.67 0.74 -13.02
C GLY A 50 -13.49 -0.54 -12.77
N VAL A 51 -13.81 -0.86 -11.52
CA VAL A 51 -14.57 -2.05 -11.12
C VAL A 51 -15.88 -1.65 -10.47
N SER A 52 -16.94 -2.39 -10.78
CA SER A 52 -18.27 -2.23 -10.17
C SER A 52 -18.49 -3.30 -9.09
N PHE A 53 -18.92 -2.86 -7.92
CA PHE A 53 -19.23 -3.70 -6.75
C PHE A 53 -20.72 -3.59 -6.43
N SER A 54 -21.45 -4.71 -6.54
CA SER A 54 -22.84 -4.79 -6.08
C SER A 54 -22.85 -5.07 -4.58
N LEU A 55 -23.29 -4.09 -3.79
CA LEU A 55 -23.18 -4.07 -2.33
C LEU A 55 -24.53 -3.68 -1.68
N HIS A 56 -24.52 -3.62 -0.35
CA HIS A 56 -25.64 -3.24 0.48
C HIS A 56 -25.34 -1.92 1.20
N LYS A 57 -26.25 -0.94 1.13
CA LYS A 57 -26.11 0.39 1.75
C LYS A 57 -25.89 0.27 3.24
N PHE A 58 -26.73 -0.53 3.92
CA PHE A 58 -26.75 -0.60 5.39
C PHE A 58 -25.40 -1.00 6.02
N PRO A 59 -24.73 -2.10 5.62
CA PRO A 59 -23.39 -2.41 6.10
C PRO A 59 -22.37 -1.29 5.85
N LEU A 60 -22.41 -0.67 4.67
CA LEU A 60 -21.44 0.33 4.28
C LEU A 60 -21.63 1.64 5.06
N ILE A 61 -22.81 2.24 5.05
CA ILE A 61 -23.07 3.53 5.74
C ILE A 61 -22.86 3.43 7.25
N SER A 62 -22.95 2.23 7.83
CA SER A 62 -22.69 2.01 9.25
C SER A 62 -21.24 2.30 9.64
N LYS A 63 -20.27 2.16 8.73
CA LYS A 63 -18.82 2.33 9.02
C LYS A 63 -18.07 3.27 8.07
N CYS A 64 -18.65 3.59 6.91
CA CYS A 64 -18.07 4.45 5.88
C CYS A 64 -18.72 5.82 5.93
N GLY A 65 -17.99 6.82 6.41
CA GLY A 65 -18.47 8.18 6.52
C GLY A 65 -18.73 8.86 5.18
N TYR A 66 -17.83 8.64 4.23
CA TYR A 66 -17.95 9.15 2.87
C TYR A 66 -19.28 8.72 2.23
N LEU A 67 -19.59 7.42 2.28
CA LEU A 67 -20.84 6.92 1.70
C LEU A 67 -22.06 7.41 2.49
N ARG A 68 -21.98 7.46 3.82
CA ARG A 68 -23.08 7.98 4.64
C ARG A 68 -23.43 9.42 4.23
N LYS A 69 -22.44 10.28 4.04
CA LYS A 69 -22.65 11.67 3.59
C LYS A 69 -23.29 11.71 2.20
N LEU A 70 -22.77 10.94 1.24
CA LEU A 70 -23.34 10.87 -0.11
C LEU A 70 -24.82 10.46 -0.11
N VAL A 71 -25.20 9.48 0.72
CA VAL A 71 -26.59 9.03 0.85
C VAL A 71 -27.49 10.08 1.53
N LEU A 72 -26.94 10.87 2.47
CA LEU A 72 -27.70 11.94 3.14
C LEU A 72 -27.87 13.19 2.27
N GLU A 73 -26.87 13.50 1.43
CA GLU A 73 -26.86 14.66 0.54
C GLU A 73 -27.64 14.41 -0.76
N SER A 74 -27.89 13.16 -1.12
CA SER A 74 -28.73 12.83 -2.27
C SER A 74 -30.20 13.14 -1.98
N ALA A 75 -30.77 14.08 -2.74
CA ALA A 75 -32.20 14.41 -2.70
C ALA A 75 -33.10 13.22 -3.10
N ASP A 76 -32.53 12.23 -3.81
CA ASP A 76 -33.15 10.95 -4.11
C ASP A 76 -32.77 9.90 -3.05
N SER A 77 -33.77 9.30 -2.40
CA SER A 77 -33.59 8.15 -1.51
C SER A 77 -33.04 6.90 -2.22
N ASP A 78 -33.04 6.91 -3.57
CA ASP A 78 -32.66 5.80 -4.44
C ASP A 78 -31.26 5.96 -5.06
N LEU A 79 -30.28 6.41 -4.27
CA LEU A 79 -28.89 6.42 -4.71
C LEU A 79 -28.39 4.99 -4.94
N SER A 80 -28.58 4.49 -6.16
CA SER A 80 -28.31 3.10 -6.56
C SER A 80 -26.94 2.91 -7.17
N ILE A 81 -26.27 4.00 -7.57
CA ILE A 81 -24.92 4.00 -8.13
C ILE A 81 -24.10 5.08 -7.42
N VAL A 82 -22.93 4.68 -6.93
CA VAL A 82 -21.94 5.55 -6.27
C VAL A 82 -20.67 5.51 -7.10
N GLU A 83 -20.18 6.66 -7.52
CA GLU A 83 -18.86 6.79 -8.15
C GLU A 83 -17.84 7.21 -7.10
N ILE A 84 -16.75 6.45 -6.99
CA ILE A 84 -15.59 6.77 -6.16
C ILE A 84 -14.36 6.85 -7.09
N PRO A 85 -14.18 7.99 -7.79
CA PRO A 85 -13.02 8.20 -8.64
C PRO A 85 -11.74 8.25 -7.79
N ASP A 86 -10.62 7.83 -8.37
CA ASP A 86 -9.27 7.99 -7.81
C ASP A 86 -9.06 7.44 -6.38
N VAL A 87 -9.75 6.35 -6.04
CA VAL A 87 -9.57 5.70 -4.74
C VAL A 87 -8.12 5.23 -4.54
N PRO A 88 -7.47 5.56 -3.41
CA PRO A 88 -6.11 5.11 -3.13
C PRO A 88 -6.05 3.59 -3.04
N GLY A 89 -5.15 2.98 -3.81
CA GLY A 89 -5.00 1.52 -3.92
C GLY A 89 -6.09 0.83 -4.75
N GLY A 90 -6.95 1.58 -5.43
CA GLY A 90 -7.86 1.05 -6.44
C GLY A 90 -8.93 0.08 -5.92
N ALA A 91 -9.40 -0.78 -6.83
CA ALA A 91 -10.44 -1.77 -6.54
C ALA A 91 -10.09 -2.73 -5.37
N PRO A 92 -8.85 -3.22 -5.20
CA PRO A 92 -8.48 -4.05 -4.04
C PRO A 92 -8.70 -3.35 -2.68
N ALA A 93 -8.48 -2.04 -2.62
CA ALA A 93 -8.68 -1.26 -1.39
C ALA A 93 -10.16 -1.19 -1.00
N ILE A 94 -11.04 -0.95 -1.98
CA ILE A 94 -12.50 -0.96 -1.79
C ILE A 94 -12.99 -2.35 -1.39
N GLU A 95 -12.44 -3.41 -1.97
CA GLU A 95 -12.83 -4.77 -1.59
C GLU A 95 -12.56 -5.03 -0.10
N LEU A 96 -11.37 -4.68 0.41
CA LEU A 96 -11.04 -4.86 1.82
C LEU A 96 -11.87 -3.94 2.74
N ALA A 97 -12.11 -2.70 2.33
CA ALA A 97 -13.00 -1.79 3.05
C ALA A 97 -14.44 -2.32 3.11
N ALA A 98 -14.95 -2.88 2.01
CA ALA A 98 -16.26 -3.53 1.98
C ALA A 98 -16.29 -4.77 2.89
N LYS A 99 -15.29 -5.66 2.82
CA LYS A 99 -15.16 -6.79 3.77
C LYS A 99 -15.25 -6.32 5.21
N PHE A 100 -14.54 -5.25 5.56
CA PHE A 100 -14.58 -4.65 6.89
C PHE A 100 -16.01 -4.20 7.28
N CYS A 101 -16.70 -3.48 6.39
CA CYS A 101 -18.08 -3.02 6.60
C CYS A 101 -19.03 -4.19 6.88
N TYR A 102 -18.89 -5.29 6.14
CA TYR A 102 -19.68 -6.51 6.31
C TYR A 102 -19.27 -7.37 7.50
N GLY A 103 -18.20 -7.00 8.23
CA GLY A 103 -17.69 -7.80 9.34
C GLY A 103 -17.00 -9.09 8.90
N ILE A 104 -16.60 -9.18 7.63
CA ILE A 104 -15.80 -10.29 7.11
C ILE A 104 -14.37 -10.10 7.59
N ASN A 105 -13.81 -11.15 8.20
CA ASN A 105 -12.43 -11.12 8.64
C ASN A 105 -11.46 -11.18 7.45
N PHE A 106 -10.44 -10.34 7.50
CA PHE A 106 -9.27 -10.40 6.65
C PHE A 106 -8.04 -10.01 7.47
N GLU A 107 -6.86 -10.40 6.99
CA GLU A 107 -5.60 -10.12 7.67
C GLU A 107 -5.08 -8.72 7.30
N ILE A 108 -4.71 -7.94 8.30
CA ILE A 108 -3.92 -6.71 8.14
C ILE A 108 -2.45 -7.11 8.21
N SER A 109 -1.68 -6.81 7.15
CA SER A 109 -0.28 -7.18 7.01
C SER A 109 0.55 -6.00 6.49
N ILE A 110 1.88 -6.16 6.50
CA ILE A 110 2.82 -5.19 5.92
C ILE A 110 2.53 -4.93 4.43
N ASP A 111 2.01 -5.93 3.71
CA ASP A 111 1.75 -5.82 2.27
C ASP A 111 0.54 -4.94 1.95
N ASN A 112 -0.43 -4.85 2.85
CA ASN A 112 -1.69 -4.13 2.60
C ASN A 112 -1.92 -2.92 3.51
N ILE A 113 -1.12 -2.73 4.56
CA ILE A 113 -1.34 -1.69 5.56
C ILE A 113 -1.32 -0.27 4.97
N ALA A 114 -0.42 0.01 4.02
CA ALA A 114 -0.33 1.34 3.41
C ALA A 114 -1.63 1.69 2.67
N MET A 115 -2.09 0.76 1.83
CA MET A 115 -3.35 0.88 1.10
C MET A 115 -4.55 1.00 2.05
N LEU A 116 -4.63 0.12 3.05
CA LEU A 116 -5.72 0.13 4.04
C LEU A 116 -5.78 1.44 4.81
N ARG A 117 -4.63 1.96 5.27
CA ARG A 117 -4.56 3.22 6.00
C ARG A 117 -5.03 4.40 5.15
N CYS A 118 -4.64 4.42 3.88
CA CYS A 118 -5.01 5.48 2.93
C CYS A 118 -6.50 5.41 2.57
N VAL A 119 -7.02 4.24 2.19
CA VAL A 119 -8.44 4.10 1.82
C VAL A 119 -9.37 4.30 3.03
N ALA A 120 -8.94 3.90 4.23
CA ALA A 120 -9.72 4.13 5.44
C ALA A 120 -9.87 5.62 5.75
N GLU A 121 -8.81 6.42 5.53
CA GLU A 121 -8.90 7.89 5.64
C GLU A 121 -9.85 8.45 4.57
N TYR A 122 -9.62 8.06 3.31
CA TYR A 122 -10.37 8.55 2.16
C TYR A 122 -11.88 8.32 2.31
N LEU A 123 -12.26 7.13 2.78
CA LEU A 123 -13.65 6.74 3.01
C LEU A 123 -14.21 7.23 4.35
N GLU A 124 -13.44 7.99 5.12
CA GLU A 124 -13.78 8.47 6.46
C GLU A 124 -14.24 7.34 7.40
N MET A 125 -13.50 6.23 7.42
CA MET A 125 -13.79 5.07 8.27
C MET A 125 -13.25 5.29 9.69
N THR A 126 -13.77 6.31 10.37
CA THR A 126 -13.33 6.82 11.67
C THR A 126 -14.18 6.33 12.84
N GLU A 127 -13.73 6.60 14.07
CA GLU A 127 -14.48 6.31 15.30
C GLU A 127 -15.81 7.06 15.42
N ASP A 128 -16.03 8.11 14.62
CA ASP A 128 -17.30 8.86 14.59
C ASP A 128 -18.46 8.00 14.04
N TYR A 129 -18.14 6.95 13.27
CA TYR A 129 -19.13 6.08 12.63
C TYR A 129 -19.26 4.72 13.31
N ALA A 130 -18.16 4.14 13.81
CA ALA A 130 -18.16 2.85 14.49
C ALA A 130 -16.97 2.73 15.45
N VAL A 131 -17.18 2.06 16.60
CA VAL A 131 -16.09 1.79 17.55
C VAL A 131 -15.09 0.80 16.94
N GLY A 132 -13.80 1.14 17.01
CA GLY A 132 -12.73 0.34 16.45
C GLY A 132 -12.82 0.27 14.93
N ASN A 133 -13.07 1.40 14.27
CA ASN A 133 -13.19 1.49 12.82
C ASN A 133 -11.83 1.30 12.11
N LEU A 134 -11.82 1.27 10.79
CA LEU A 134 -10.64 0.87 10.02
C LEU A 134 -9.45 1.84 10.18
N VAL A 135 -9.69 3.15 10.35
CA VAL A 135 -8.62 4.12 10.61
C VAL A 135 -7.89 3.80 11.93
N SER A 136 -8.63 3.53 13.01
CA SER A 136 -7.99 3.26 14.31
C SER A 136 -7.23 1.93 14.31
N ARG A 137 -7.76 0.89 13.65
CA ARG A 137 -7.08 -0.41 13.53
C ARG A 137 -5.80 -0.34 12.69
N THR A 138 -5.85 0.38 11.58
CA THR A 138 -4.67 0.56 10.73
C THR A 138 -3.62 1.40 11.44
N GLU A 139 -4.01 2.46 12.16
CA GLU A 139 -3.07 3.24 12.98
C GLU A 139 -2.42 2.43 14.10
N ALA A 140 -3.18 1.56 14.78
CA ALA A 140 -2.62 0.67 15.79
C ALA A 140 -1.56 -0.25 15.16
N TYR A 141 -1.87 -0.89 14.03
CA TYR A 141 -0.92 -1.76 13.34
C TYR A 141 0.34 -1.01 12.87
N VAL A 142 0.19 0.21 12.35
CA VAL A 142 1.34 1.03 11.96
C VAL A 142 2.24 1.30 13.17
N ASN A 143 1.67 1.68 14.33
CA ASN A 143 2.43 1.99 15.53
C ASN A 143 3.08 0.77 16.21
N GLU A 144 2.36 -0.35 16.26
CA GLU A 144 2.72 -1.51 17.05
C GLU A 144 3.55 -2.53 16.28
N VAL A 145 3.42 -2.56 14.94
CA VAL A 145 4.11 -3.54 14.08
C VAL A 145 5.03 -2.83 13.09
N THR A 146 4.48 -1.94 12.25
CA THR A 146 5.23 -1.36 11.13
C THR A 146 6.43 -0.56 11.62
N LEU A 147 6.20 0.42 12.49
CA LEU A 147 7.23 1.35 12.96
C LEU A 147 8.13 0.76 14.06
N LYS A 148 8.00 -0.54 14.36
CA LYS A 148 8.89 -1.27 15.29
C LYS A 148 10.05 -1.98 14.59
N SER A 149 10.05 -2.02 13.26
CA SER A 149 11.11 -2.66 12.47
C SER A 149 11.53 -1.79 11.30
N LEU A 150 12.81 -1.87 10.95
CA LEU A 150 13.36 -1.16 9.81
C LEU A 150 12.79 -1.70 8.49
N SER A 151 12.80 -3.03 8.33
CA SER A 151 12.23 -3.70 7.14
C SER A 151 10.75 -3.39 6.96
N GLY A 152 9.96 -3.37 8.05
CA GLY A 152 8.55 -2.98 8.01
C GLY A 152 8.37 -1.52 7.56
N ALA A 153 9.14 -0.58 8.13
CA ALA A 153 9.08 0.82 7.73
C ALA A 153 9.50 1.03 6.25
N VAL A 154 10.51 0.32 5.76
CA VAL A 154 10.94 0.38 4.35
C VAL A 154 9.88 -0.19 3.42
N ALA A 155 9.32 -1.36 3.73
CA ALA A 155 8.29 -2.00 2.92
C ALA A 155 7.02 -1.13 2.81
N VAL A 156 6.61 -0.49 3.91
CA VAL A 156 5.46 0.42 3.93
C VAL A 156 5.77 1.74 3.23
N LEU A 157 7.00 2.26 3.36
CA LEU A 157 7.42 3.44 2.60
C LEU A 157 7.40 3.17 1.09
N HIS A 158 7.91 2.03 0.64
CA HIS A 158 7.89 1.62 -0.75
C HIS A 158 6.44 1.47 -1.28
N SER A 159 5.56 0.78 -0.56
CA SER A 159 4.16 0.63 -0.99
C SER A 159 3.37 1.94 -0.95
N SER A 160 3.84 2.97 -0.23
CA SER A 160 3.22 4.30 -0.21
C SER A 160 3.51 5.13 -1.47
N GLU A 161 4.45 4.72 -2.31
CA GLU A 161 4.86 5.46 -3.51
C GLU A 161 3.72 5.64 -4.53
N ASP A 162 2.81 4.65 -4.60
CA ASP A 162 1.63 4.63 -5.48
C ASP A 162 0.36 5.15 -4.80
N LEU A 163 0.48 5.65 -3.56
CA LEU A 163 -0.64 6.09 -2.72
C LEU A 163 -0.58 7.60 -2.41
N LEU A 164 0.24 8.34 -3.15
CA LEU A 164 0.31 9.79 -3.04
C LEU A 164 -0.90 10.44 -3.73
N PRO A 165 -1.44 11.56 -3.19
CA PRO A 165 -0.91 12.34 -2.07
C PRO A 165 -1.36 11.86 -0.68
N ILE A 166 -2.37 11.00 -0.59
CA ILE A 166 -3.03 10.70 0.69
C ILE A 166 -2.09 10.04 1.71
N ALA A 167 -1.11 9.25 1.27
CA ALA A 167 -0.11 8.67 2.16
C ALA A 167 0.73 9.74 2.91
N GLU A 168 0.90 10.94 2.35
CA GLU A 168 1.51 12.08 3.04
C GLU A 168 0.55 12.75 4.01
N GLU A 169 -0.71 12.93 3.59
CA GLU A 169 -1.75 13.57 4.40
C GLU A 169 -1.97 12.80 5.72
N VAL A 170 -1.97 11.47 5.65
CA VAL A 170 -2.05 10.59 6.82
C VAL A 170 -0.71 10.41 7.57
N LYS A 171 0.34 11.11 7.12
CA LYS A 171 1.70 11.07 7.69
C LYS A 171 2.37 9.70 7.67
N LEU A 172 1.94 8.78 6.81
CA LEU A 172 2.53 7.45 6.72
C LEU A 172 3.97 7.53 6.20
N VAL A 173 4.19 8.33 5.15
CA VAL A 173 5.50 8.53 4.52
C VAL A 173 6.51 9.13 5.49
N SER A 174 6.18 10.27 6.12
CA SER A 174 7.07 10.96 7.06
C SER A 174 7.43 10.08 8.27
N ARG A 175 6.47 9.35 8.84
CA ARG A 175 6.72 8.44 9.96
C ARG A 175 7.63 7.27 9.58
N CYS A 176 7.48 6.70 8.39
CA CYS A 176 8.37 5.63 7.92
C CYS A 176 9.80 6.15 7.73
N ILE A 177 9.96 7.30 7.06
CA ILE A 177 11.27 7.97 6.90
C ILE A 177 11.92 8.24 8.26
N ASP A 178 11.13 8.74 9.22
CA ASP A 178 11.59 8.99 10.57
C ASP A 178 12.03 7.71 11.27
N THR A 179 11.27 6.63 11.20
CA THR A 179 11.70 5.35 11.81
C THR A 179 12.98 4.84 11.16
N ILE A 180 13.08 4.87 9.83
CA ILE A 180 14.26 4.41 9.08
C ILE A 180 15.50 5.16 9.54
N ALA A 181 15.44 6.50 9.51
CA ALA A 181 16.58 7.32 9.88
C ALA A 181 16.93 7.19 11.38
N PHE A 182 15.95 6.97 12.26
CA PHE A 182 16.21 6.72 13.69
C PHE A 182 16.98 5.41 13.91
N VAL A 183 16.53 4.31 13.30
CA VAL A 183 17.19 3.00 13.44
C VAL A 183 18.60 3.03 12.84
N ALA A 184 18.75 3.59 11.64
CA ALA A 184 20.05 3.67 10.98
C ALA A 184 21.08 4.51 11.77
N CYS A 185 20.64 5.60 12.43
CA CYS A 185 21.55 6.42 13.24
C CYS A 185 21.93 5.74 14.55
N LYS A 186 20.96 5.10 15.24
CA LYS A 186 21.20 4.41 16.51
C LYS A 186 22.26 3.32 16.38
N ASP A 187 22.22 2.52 15.31
CA ASP A 187 23.17 1.43 15.12
C ASP A 187 24.56 1.94 14.71
N SER A 188 24.64 3.08 14.03
CA SER A 188 25.91 3.71 13.64
C SER A 188 26.77 4.17 14.83
N GLU A 189 26.14 4.41 15.99
CA GLU A 189 26.82 4.75 17.24
C GLU A 189 27.57 3.55 17.83
N PHE A 190 27.02 2.34 17.69
CA PHE A 190 27.59 1.10 18.22
C PHE A 190 28.72 0.52 17.35
N CYS A 191 28.77 0.84 16.06
CA CYS A 191 29.81 0.36 15.14
C CYS A 191 31.11 1.17 15.16
N THR A 192 31.31 2.06 16.13
CA THR A 192 32.61 2.71 16.32
C THR A 192 33.59 1.76 17.03
N PRO A 193 34.79 1.48 16.49
CA PRO A 193 35.83 0.93 17.33
C PRO A 193 36.17 2.02 18.34
N ARG A 194 35.69 1.85 19.58
CA ARG A 194 36.11 2.68 20.71
C ARG A 194 37.63 2.64 20.74
N ARG A 195 38.28 3.74 20.33
CA ARG A 195 39.71 3.92 20.55
C ARG A 195 39.91 3.79 22.05
N ALA A 196 40.51 2.68 22.46
CA ALA A 196 41.01 2.52 23.81
C ALA A 196 42.15 3.52 23.98
N GLU A 197 41.83 4.70 24.51
CA GLU A 197 42.84 5.55 25.12
C GLU A 197 43.19 4.95 26.48
N GLY A 198 44.38 4.36 26.56
CA GLY A 198 44.93 3.72 27.75
C GLY A 198 46.09 2.82 27.37
N GLY A 199 47.28 3.40 27.26
CA GLY A 199 48.44 2.80 26.61
C GLY A 199 48.97 1.50 27.25
N THR A 200 49.48 0.62 26.39
CA THR A 200 50.80 -0.01 26.52
C THR A 200 51.10 -0.80 25.25
N ASN A 201 52.34 -0.71 24.81
CA ASN A 201 52.87 -1.29 23.59
C ASN A 201 52.69 -2.81 23.57
N ASN A 202 52.12 -3.37 22.51
CA ASN A 202 52.63 -4.62 21.94
C ASN A 202 52.17 -4.84 20.50
N LEU A 203 53.18 -5.02 19.65
CA LEU A 203 53.13 -5.46 18.27
C LEU A 203 52.59 -6.88 18.19
N ILE A 204 51.42 -7.08 17.59
CA ILE A 204 51.11 -8.32 16.87
C ILE A 204 50.30 -7.98 15.62
N SER A 205 50.91 -8.23 14.47
CA SER A 205 50.26 -8.27 13.17
C SER A 205 49.20 -9.36 13.17
N SER A 206 47.96 -8.99 12.86
CA SER A 206 46.94 -9.93 12.38
C SER A 206 46.24 -9.28 11.20
N THR A 207 46.77 -9.61 10.03
CA THR A 207 46.08 -9.60 8.74
C THR A 207 44.73 -10.30 8.91
N ALA A 208 43.64 -9.52 8.95
CA ALA A 208 42.30 -10.01 8.71
C ALA A 208 41.94 -9.69 7.25
N PRO A 209 41.98 -10.67 6.33
CA PRO A 209 41.44 -10.49 4.99
C PRO A 209 39.92 -10.64 5.11
N ASN A 210 39.22 -9.53 5.39
CA ASN A 210 37.80 -9.29 5.13
C ASN A 210 37.28 -8.17 6.04
N ALA A 211 37.79 -6.95 5.87
CA ALA A 211 36.95 -5.79 6.13
C ALA A 211 35.90 -5.78 5.02
N LYS A 212 34.81 -6.55 5.20
CA LYS A 212 33.62 -6.38 4.36
C LYS A 212 33.27 -4.89 4.40
N PRO A 213 33.04 -4.24 3.24
CA PRO A 213 32.70 -2.84 3.25
C PRO A 213 31.46 -2.65 4.10
N LEU A 214 31.50 -1.54 4.82
CA LEU A 214 30.54 -0.89 5.69
C LEU A 214 29.20 -0.66 4.98
N VAL A 215 28.59 -1.73 4.47
CA VAL A 215 27.25 -1.77 3.91
C VAL A 215 26.46 -2.52 4.95
N ASP A 216 25.84 -1.76 5.83
CA ASP A 216 24.98 -2.31 6.85
C ASP A 216 23.89 -3.16 6.18
N TRP A 217 23.44 -4.21 6.86
CA TRP A 217 22.43 -5.16 6.36
C TRP A 217 21.15 -4.49 5.84
N TRP A 218 20.85 -3.28 6.33
CA TRP A 218 19.70 -2.48 5.94
C TRP A 218 19.88 -1.61 4.70
N ALA A 219 21.12 -1.41 4.24
CA ALA A 219 21.40 -0.60 3.07
C ALA A 219 20.81 -1.21 1.79
N GLU A 220 20.73 -2.55 1.73
CA GLU A 220 20.09 -3.24 0.61
C GLU A 220 18.58 -2.99 0.57
N ASP A 221 17.91 -2.97 1.72
CA ASP A 221 16.47 -2.72 1.82
C ASP A 221 16.11 -1.35 1.26
N LEU A 222 16.94 -0.32 1.48
CA LEU A 222 16.67 1.04 0.96
C LEU A 222 16.76 1.14 -0.57
N THR A 223 17.36 0.17 -1.26
CA THR A 223 17.53 0.23 -2.71
C THR A 223 16.25 -0.03 -3.50
N VAL A 224 15.19 -0.51 -2.84
CA VAL A 224 13.87 -0.69 -3.47
C VAL A 224 13.14 0.64 -3.65
N LEU A 225 13.47 1.65 -2.85
CA LEU A 225 12.76 2.93 -2.84
C LEU A 225 12.99 3.71 -4.13
N ARG A 226 11.96 4.40 -4.62
CA ARG A 226 12.10 5.46 -5.62
C ARG A 226 13.06 6.54 -5.15
N ILE A 227 13.69 7.21 -6.12
CA ILE A 227 14.77 8.18 -5.88
C ILE A 227 14.35 9.34 -4.97
N ASP A 228 13.11 9.80 -5.07
CA ASP A 228 12.56 10.89 -4.26
C ASP A 228 12.44 10.48 -2.78
N PHE A 229 11.96 9.27 -2.50
CA PHE A 229 11.86 8.74 -1.15
C PHE A 229 13.23 8.38 -0.57
N PHE A 230 14.08 7.75 -1.37
CA PHE A 230 15.45 7.45 -1.00
C PHE A 230 16.21 8.73 -0.61
N GLN A 231 16.13 9.79 -1.42
CA GLN A 231 16.74 11.08 -1.09
C GLN A 231 16.24 11.65 0.24
N ARG A 232 14.93 11.59 0.50
CA ARG A 232 14.34 12.08 1.76
C ARG A 232 14.82 11.28 2.97
N VAL A 233 15.00 9.97 2.83
CA VAL A 233 15.62 9.13 3.86
C VAL A 233 17.04 9.61 4.17
N LEU A 234 17.88 9.85 3.16
CA LEU A 234 19.26 10.32 3.37
C LEU A 234 19.30 11.70 4.05
N ILE A 235 18.39 12.60 3.68
CA ILE A 235 18.26 13.92 4.33
C ILE A 235 17.89 13.74 5.80
N ALA A 236 16.91 12.90 6.12
CA ALA A 236 16.49 12.62 7.49
C ALA A 236 17.62 11.98 8.33
N MET A 237 18.38 11.05 7.74
CA MET A 237 19.56 10.45 8.38
C MET A 237 20.62 11.52 8.67
N THR A 238 20.92 12.38 7.71
CA THR A 238 21.91 13.46 7.87
C THR A 238 21.48 14.45 8.96
N ALA A 239 20.20 14.80 8.99
CA ALA A 239 19.63 15.67 10.02
C ALA A 239 19.71 15.07 11.43
N ARG A 240 19.78 13.74 11.54
CA ARG A 240 19.98 12.99 12.80
C ARG A 240 21.45 12.70 13.12
N GLY A 241 22.40 13.24 12.35
CA GLY A 241 23.83 13.10 12.63
C GLY A 241 24.47 11.86 12.03
N TYR A 242 23.81 11.18 11.07
CA TYR A 242 24.47 10.10 10.32
C TYR A 242 25.70 10.66 9.59
N LYS A 243 26.82 9.93 9.68
CA LYS A 243 28.12 10.43 9.23
C LYS A 243 28.15 10.54 7.70
N GLN A 244 28.44 11.73 7.18
CA GLN A 244 28.40 11.99 5.74
C GLN A 244 29.31 11.09 4.91
N TYR A 245 30.49 10.71 5.42
CA TYR A 245 31.40 9.80 4.71
C TYR A 245 30.81 8.38 4.53
N ALA A 246 29.87 7.97 5.38
CA ALA A 246 29.20 6.67 5.30
C ALA A 246 28.05 6.67 4.28
N LEU A 247 27.62 7.84 3.78
CA LEU A 247 26.62 7.93 2.72
C LEU A 247 27.16 7.50 1.36
N GLY A 248 28.48 7.62 1.12
CA GLY A 248 29.12 7.27 -0.15
C GLY A 248 28.87 5.82 -0.59
N PRO A 249 29.16 4.81 0.26
CA PRO A 249 28.84 3.41 -0.02
C PRO A 249 27.35 3.16 -0.28
N LEU A 250 26.45 3.81 0.48
CA LEU A 250 25.00 3.66 0.33
C LEU A 250 24.52 4.22 -1.02
N LEU A 251 24.99 5.41 -1.41
CA LEU A 251 24.73 6.02 -2.71
C LEU A 251 25.25 5.14 -3.86
N MET A 252 26.45 4.59 -3.70
CA MET A 252 27.05 3.70 -4.70
C MET A 252 26.24 2.41 -4.85
N LEU A 253 25.78 1.81 -3.74
CA LEU A 253 24.92 0.63 -3.77
C LEU A 253 23.58 0.91 -4.45
N TYR A 254 22.92 2.01 -4.09
CA TYR A 254 21.67 2.44 -4.72
C TYR A 254 21.84 2.61 -6.24
N ALA A 255 22.84 3.39 -6.66
CA ALA A 255 23.15 3.61 -8.06
C ALA A 255 23.43 2.29 -8.81
N GLN A 256 24.20 1.38 -8.23
CA GLN A 256 24.47 0.08 -8.84
C GLN A 256 23.20 -0.76 -9.06
N LYS A 257 22.25 -0.75 -8.12
CA LYS A 257 20.99 -1.49 -8.24
C LYS A 257 20.05 -0.84 -9.25
N SER A 258 19.83 0.47 -9.16
CA SER A 258 18.94 1.21 -10.05
C SER A 258 19.46 1.22 -11.50
N LEU A 259 20.77 1.38 -11.72
CA LEU A 259 21.36 1.41 -13.06
C LEU A 259 21.45 0.02 -13.70
N ARG A 260 21.67 -1.05 -12.94
CA ARG A 260 21.61 -2.42 -13.48
C ARG A 260 20.20 -2.79 -13.94
N GLY A 261 19.16 -2.22 -13.33
CA GLY A 261 17.78 -2.31 -13.82
C GLY A 261 17.61 -1.70 -15.20
N LEU A 262 18.29 -0.58 -15.48
CA LEU A 262 18.25 0.11 -16.77
C LEU A 262 19.02 -0.61 -17.89
N VAL A 263 20.09 -1.34 -17.57
CA VAL A 263 20.86 -2.09 -18.58
C VAL A 263 20.15 -3.37 -19.03
N ARG A 264 19.21 -3.89 -18.23
CA ARG A 264 18.43 -5.11 -18.54
C ARG A 264 17.11 -4.84 -19.28
N SER A 265 16.74 -3.58 -19.49
CA SER A 265 15.49 -3.18 -20.16
C SER A 265 15.67 -2.85 -21.66
N HIS A 266 16.72 -3.36 -22.30
CA HIS A 266 16.89 -3.31 -23.76
C HIS A 266 16.91 -4.73 -24.35
N PRO A 267 15.95 -5.11 -25.21
CA PRO A 267 16.03 -6.31 -26.03
C PRO A 267 17.09 -6.19 -27.14
#